data_AF-A0A6L3W4Y1-F1
#
_entry.id   AF-A0A6L3W4Y1-F1
#
_cell.length_a   1.000
_cell.length_b   1.000
_cell.length_c   1.000
_cell.angle_alpha   90.00
_cell.angle_beta   90.00
_cell.angle_gamma   90.00
#
_symmetry.space_group_name_H-M   'P 1'
#
loop_
_entity.id
_entity.type
_entity.pdbx_description
1 polymer ?
#
loop_
_entity_poly.entity_id
_entity_poly.type
_entity_poly.pdbx_seq_one_letter_code
_entity_poly.pdbx_strand_id
1 'polypeptide(L)'
;MADDDYGSRPRPRRKTFLIVALAVAGLAGVLAVLYLTGARGASTQSLGPKNYSTHVECQVNSTGSQGTVTISGTITGNATRYAVTVEVLDAASRQRIGLQTFDVRGTKAFAGTTPAQAPIGPAGIECKIVKVA
;
A
#
# COMPACT_ATOMS: atom_id res chain seq x y z
N MET A 1 52.08 8.73 -54.18
CA MET A 1 52.01 9.49 -52.92
C MET A 1 50.81 8.92 -52.17
N ALA A 2 51.03 7.88 -51.36
CA ALA A 2 51.30 7.96 -49.91
C ALA A 2 50.01 8.42 -49.18
N ASP A 3 49.16 7.50 -48.74
CA ASP A 3 49.15 6.87 -47.40
C ASP A 3 48.73 7.86 -46.31
N ASP A 4 47.52 7.69 -45.77
CA ASP A 4 47.09 8.17 -44.45
C ASP A 4 45.76 7.45 -44.07
N ASP A 5 45.92 6.18 -43.70
CA ASP A 5 45.04 5.52 -42.72
C ASP A 5 45.31 6.16 -41.35
N TYR A 6 44.31 6.37 -40.48
CA TYR A 6 44.40 6.08 -39.03
C TYR A 6 43.17 6.56 -38.25
N GLY A 7 42.47 5.61 -37.62
CA GLY A 7 41.91 5.87 -36.29
C GLY A 7 40.39 5.73 -36.09
N SER A 8 39.76 4.65 -36.55
CA SER A 8 38.44 4.28 -36.02
C SER A 8 38.57 3.82 -34.55
N ARG A 9 38.27 4.72 -33.59
CA ARG A 9 38.25 4.36 -32.16
C ARG A 9 37.24 3.23 -31.90
N PRO A 10 37.62 2.17 -31.14
CA PRO A 10 36.72 1.06 -30.86
C PRO A 10 35.56 1.53 -29.95
N ARG A 11 34.32 1.26 -30.41
CA ARG A 11 33.06 1.52 -29.68
C ARG A 11 33.10 0.92 -28.27
N PRO A 12 32.93 1.69 -27.19
CA PRO A 12 32.80 1.15 -25.84
C PRO A 12 31.37 0.68 -25.57
N ARG A 13 30.81 -0.21 -26.40
CA ARG A 13 29.43 -0.73 -26.21
C ARG A 13 29.27 -1.50 -24.89
N ARG A 14 30.31 -2.22 -24.44
CA ARG A 14 30.23 -3.07 -23.24
C ARG A 14 30.05 -2.30 -21.92
N LYS A 15 30.63 -1.09 -21.79
CA LYS A 15 30.55 -0.31 -20.54
C LYS A 15 29.17 0.30 -20.33
N THR A 16 28.51 0.76 -21.40
CA THR A 16 27.14 1.26 -21.31
C THR A 16 26.14 0.16 -20.97
N PHE A 17 26.30 -1.06 -21.52
CA PHE A 17 25.45 -2.20 -21.14
C PHE A 17 25.53 -2.55 -19.65
N LEU A 18 26.73 -2.49 -19.06
CA LEU A 18 26.91 -2.75 -17.63
C LEU A 18 26.24 -1.70 -16.74
N ILE A 19 26.29 -0.42 -17.13
CA ILE A 19 25.64 0.67 -16.38
C ILE A 19 24.12 0.54 -16.47
N VAL A 20 23.58 0.21 -17.65
CA VAL A 20 22.14 0.00 -17.85
C VAL A 20 21.67 -1.23 -17.07
N ALA A 21 22.42 -2.33 -17.06
CA ALA A 21 22.07 -3.53 -16.30
C ALA A 21 22.05 -3.26 -14.79
N LEU A 22 23.02 -2.49 -14.26
CA LEU A 22 23.05 -2.07 -12.86
C LEU A 22 21.86 -1.16 -12.51
N ALA A 23 21.49 -0.23 -13.39
CA ALA A 23 20.35 0.64 -13.20
C ALA A 23 19.02 -0.14 -13.17
N VAL A 24 18.86 -1.13 -14.06
CA VAL A 24 17.65 -1.98 -14.11
C VAL A 24 17.57 -2.89 -12.89
N ALA A 25 18.69 -3.48 -12.46
CA ALA A 25 18.73 -4.31 -11.26
C ALA A 25 18.44 -3.49 -10.00
N GLY A 26 18.96 -2.26 -9.91
CA GLY A 26 18.65 -1.32 -8.83
C GLY A 26 17.17 -0.94 -8.80
N LEU A 27 16.57 -0.61 -9.94
CA LEU A 27 15.16 -0.24 -10.04
C LEU A 27 14.24 -1.42 -9.69
N ALA A 28 14.57 -2.63 -10.16
CA ALA A 28 13.85 -3.86 -9.83
C ALA A 28 13.96 -4.19 -8.33
N GLY A 29 15.14 -3.98 -7.72
CA GLY A 29 15.34 -4.12 -6.29
C GLY A 29 14.49 -3.13 -5.49
N VAL A 30 14.45 -1.85 -5.89
CA VAL A 30 13.61 -0.83 -5.23
C VAL A 30 12.12 -1.15 -5.38
N LEU A 31 11.67 -1.58 -6.56
CA LEU A 31 10.29 -2.00 -6.79
C LEU A 31 9.93 -3.25 -5.97
N ALA A 32 10.81 -4.24 -5.90
CA ALA A 32 10.62 -5.44 -5.10
C ALA A 32 10.57 -5.11 -3.60
N VAL A 33 11.42 -4.20 -3.12
CA VAL A 33 11.37 -3.71 -1.74
C VAL A 33 10.06 -2.96 -1.50
N LEU A 34 9.64 -2.05 -2.38
CA LEU A 34 8.35 -1.34 -2.26
C LEU A 34 7.14 -2.29 -2.26
N TYR A 35 7.22 -3.38 -3.03
CA TYR A 35 6.17 -4.41 -3.11
C TYR A 35 6.15 -5.31 -1.86
N LEU A 36 7.33 -5.69 -1.34
CA LEU A 36 7.46 -6.51 -0.13
C LEU A 36 7.22 -5.74 1.16
N THR A 37 7.60 -4.46 1.20
CA THR A 37 7.19 -3.51 2.24
C THR A 37 5.81 -2.93 1.95
N GLY A 38 5.02 -3.65 1.15
CA GLY A 38 3.68 -3.35 0.70
C GLY A 38 2.98 -2.40 1.64
N ALA A 39 2.72 -1.21 1.11
CA ALA A 39 1.69 -0.29 1.54
C ALA A 39 1.27 -0.48 3.01
N ARG A 40 2.16 -0.13 3.95
CA ARG A 40 1.67 0.49 5.19
C ARG A 40 1.06 1.81 4.73
N GLY A 41 -0.19 1.75 4.28
CA GLY A 41 -1.07 2.88 4.15
C GLY A 41 -1.29 3.43 5.55
N ALA A 42 -0.26 4.06 6.11
CA ALA A 42 -0.36 5.00 7.19
C ALA A 42 -1.10 6.22 6.63
N SER A 43 -2.37 6.01 6.34
CA SER A 43 -3.30 7.07 6.03
C SER A 43 -3.64 7.73 7.36
N THR A 44 -2.71 8.55 7.87
CA THR A 44 -3.03 9.61 8.82
C THR A 44 -3.91 10.62 8.08
N GLN A 45 -5.14 10.23 7.78
CA GLN A 45 -6.14 11.12 7.23
C GLN A 45 -6.69 11.93 8.38
N SER A 46 -6.40 13.23 8.36
CA SER A 46 -7.05 14.22 9.21
C SER A 46 -8.49 14.37 8.73
N LEU A 47 -9.39 13.51 9.21
CA LEU A 47 -10.78 13.39 8.74
C LEU A 47 -11.75 14.43 9.37
N GLY A 48 -11.25 15.55 9.92
CA GLY A 48 -12.10 16.64 10.45
C GLY A 48 -11.36 17.70 11.29
N PRO A 49 -12.08 18.70 11.85
CA PRO A 49 -11.51 19.83 12.61
C PRO A 49 -11.02 19.47 14.01
N LYS A 50 -11.08 18.20 14.42
CA LYS A 50 -10.56 17.72 15.70
C LYS A 50 -9.20 17.08 15.47
N ASN A 51 -8.19 17.45 16.26
CA ASN A 51 -6.89 16.78 16.27
C ASN A 51 -7.07 15.33 16.77
N TYR A 52 -7.15 14.39 15.84
CA TYR A 52 -7.06 12.97 16.14
C TYR A 52 -6.08 12.31 15.17
N SER A 53 -5.38 11.30 15.66
CA SER A 53 -4.53 10.44 14.86
C SER A 53 -5.16 9.07 14.78
N THR A 54 -5.20 8.51 13.57
CA THR A 54 -5.72 7.18 13.34
C THR A 54 -4.75 6.34 12.54
N HIS A 55 -4.69 5.07 12.88
CA HIS A 55 -3.93 4.05 12.19
C HIS A 55 -4.85 2.86 11.94
N VAL A 56 -4.84 2.32 10.73
CA VAL A 56 -5.61 1.14 10.36
C VAL A 56 -4.71 0.16 9.64
N GLU A 57 -4.85 -1.10 10.01
CA GLU A 57 -4.22 -2.24 9.38
C GLU A 57 -5.30 -3.23 8.98
N CYS A 58 -5.11 -3.82 7.82
CA CYS A 58 -6.00 -4.86 7.33
C CYS A 58 -5.22 -6.06 6.85
N GLN A 59 -5.73 -7.22 7.24
CA GLN A 59 -5.20 -8.50 6.84
C GLN A 59 -6.30 -9.28 6.13
N VAL A 60 -5.96 -9.75 4.93
CA VAL A 60 -6.83 -10.64 4.16
C VAL A 60 -6.57 -12.06 4.60
N ASN A 61 -7.64 -12.78 4.86
CA ASN A 61 -7.64 -14.23 4.86
C ASN A 61 -8.57 -14.70 3.73
N SER A 62 -7.99 -15.05 2.58
CA SER A 62 -8.74 -15.55 1.42
C SER A 62 -8.60 -17.06 1.30
N THR A 63 -9.74 -17.74 1.19
CA THR A 63 -9.84 -19.15 0.84
C THR A 63 -10.66 -19.24 -0.45
N GLY A 64 -9.99 -19.28 -1.59
CA GLY A 64 -10.65 -19.27 -2.91
C GLY A 64 -11.26 -17.91 -3.25
N SER A 65 -12.53 -17.90 -3.70
CA SER A 65 -13.27 -16.68 -4.06
C SER A 65 -13.92 -15.96 -2.88
N GLN A 66 -13.89 -16.55 -1.67
CA GLN A 66 -14.39 -15.93 -0.44
C GLN A 66 -13.20 -15.48 0.42
N GLY A 67 -13.22 -14.22 0.83
CA GLY A 67 -12.22 -13.64 1.71
C GLY A 67 -12.85 -13.04 2.96
N THR A 68 -12.19 -13.21 4.10
CA THR A 68 -12.49 -12.44 5.31
C THR A 68 -11.38 -11.42 5.50
N VAL A 69 -11.75 -10.17 5.74
CA VAL A 69 -10.78 -9.11 6.01
C VAL A 69 -10.83 -8.79 7.50
N THR A 70 -9.71 -9.02 8.17
CA THR A 70 -9.51 -8.60 9.55
C THR A 70 -9.02 -7.17 9.52
N ILE A 71 -9.74 -6.29 10.21
CA ILE A 71 -9.46 -4.87 10.33
C ILE A 71 -9.07 -4.63 11.78
N SER A 72 -7.93 -3.98 12.00
CA SER A 72 -7.49 -3.54 13.31
C SER A 72 -6.93 -2.13 13.22
N GLY A 73 -7.02 -1.36 14.28
CA GLY A 73 -6.48 -0.02 14.26
C GLY A 73 -6.51 0.66 15.62
N THR A 74 -5.95 1.86 15.64
CA THR A 74 -5.94 2.71 16.82
C THR A 74 -6.42 4.10 16.47
N ILE A 75 -7.21 4.69 17.37
CA ILE A 75 -7.64 6.07 17.34
C ILE A 75 -7.19 6.77 18.61
N THR A 76 -6.49 7.89 18.45
CA THR A 76 -6.08 8.74 19.56
C THR A 76 -6.69 10.12 19.39
N GLY A 77 -7.39 10.58 20.43
CA GLY A 77 -7.83 11.96 20.57
C GLY A 77 -8.48 12.19 21.93
N ASN A 78 -9.12 13.35 22.09
CA ASN A 78 -9.61 13.84 23.38
C ASN A 78 -11.05 13.40 23.74
N ALA A 79 -11.74 12.67 22.86
CA ALA A 79 -13.10 12.19 23.13
C ALA A 79 -13.06 10.84 23.84
N THR A 80 -14.09 10.59 24.66
CA THR A 80 -14.28 9.32 25.37
C THR A 80 -14.92 8.23 24.50
N ARG A 81 -15.45 8.62 23.33
CA ARG A 81 -16.10 7.74 22.37
C ARG A 81 -15.81 8.21 20.95
N TYR A 82 -15.58 7.26 20.05
CA TYR A 82 -15.41 7.48 18.62
C TYR A 82 -16.19 6.46 17.81
N ALA A 83 -16.81 6.90 16.71
CA ALA A 83 -17.31 6.02 15.66
C ALA A 83 -16.37 6.07 14.46
N VAL A 84 -15.61 4.99 14.22
CA VAL A 84 -14.61 4.88 13.15
C VAL A 84 -15.16 4.00 12.03
N THR A 85 -15.33 4.55 10.84
CA THR A 85 -15.74 3.79 9.66
C THR A 85 -14.54 3.51 8.77
N VAL A 86 -14.26 2.22 8.55
CA VAL A 86 -13.21 1.71 7.68
C VAL A 86 -13.83 1.11 6.42
N GLU A 87 -13.34 1.56 5.28
CA GLU A 87 -13.63 0.99 3.97
C GLU A 87 -12.48 0.09 3.55
N VAL A 88 -12.82 -1.10 3.05
CA VAL A 88 -11.87 -2.02 2.43
C VAL A 88 -12.03 -1.92 0.93
N LEU A 89 -10.93 -1.60 0.26
CA LEU A 89 -10.83 -1.41 -1.18
C LEU A 89 -9.95 -2.52 -1.77
N ASP A 90 -10.28 -2.97 -2.97
CA ASP A 90 -9.35 -3.76 -3.78
C ASP A 90 -8.21 -2.85 -4.26
N ALA A 91 -6.96 -3.25 -4.06
CA ALA A 91 -5.82 -2.38 -4.33
C ALA A 91 -5.62 -2.10 -5.84
N ALA A 92 -6.07 -3.00 -6.72
CA ALA A 92 -5.92 -2.86 -8.16
C ALA A 92 -7.00 -1.93 -8.76
N SER A 93 -8.27 -2.21 -8.44
CA SER A 93 -9.43 -1.53 -9.00
C SER A 93 -9.91 -0.34 -8.18
N ARG A 94 -9.44 -0.22 -6.93
CA ARG A 94 -9.99 0.67 -5.89
C ARG A 94 -11.49 0.49 -5.69
N GLN A 95 -12.03 -0.68 -6.04
CA GLN A 95 -13.42 -1.00 -5.80
C GLN A 95 -13.62 -1.31 -4.32
N ARG A 96 -14.71 -0.81 -3.73
CA ARG A 96 -15.10 -1.20 -2.38
C ARG A 96 -15.47 -2.67 -2.35
N ILE A 97 -14.76 -3.41 -1.51
CA ILE A 97 -14.99 -4.83 -1.24
C ILE A 97 -15.48 -5.07 0.19
N GLY A 98 -15.43 -4.06 1.07
CA GLY A 98 -15.95 -4.17 2.43
C GLY A 98 -16.14 -2.81 3.09
N LEU A 99 -16.99 -2.76 4.11
CA LEU A 99 -17.23 -1.58 4.93
C LEU A 99 -17.54 -2.02 6.36
N GLN A 100 -16.86 -1.43 7.33
CA GLN A 100 -17.08 -1.74 8.73
C GLN A 100 -17.04 -0.47 9.56
N THR A 101 -17.99 -0.32 10.48
CA THR A 101 -17.97 0.75 11.48
C THR A 101 -17.69 0.17 12.85
N PHE A 102 -16.76 0.81 13.58
CA PHE A 102 -16.35 0.46 14.92
C PHE A 102 -16.77 1.56 15.90
N ASP A 103 -17.41 1.15 16.99
CA ASP A 103 -17.72 2.04 18.12
C ASP A 103 -16.66 1.84 19.20
N VAL A 104 -15.74 2.78 19.30
CA VAL A 104 -14.60 2.74 20.21
C VAL A 104 -14.96 3.49 21.48
N ARG A 105 -15.02 2.78 22.61
CA ARG A 105 -15.38 3.34 23.92
C ARG A 105 -14.36 2.91 24.97
N GLY A 106 -13.93 3.86 25.80
CA GLY A 106 -13.03 3.59 26.93
C GLY A 106 -11.66 3.02 26.56
N THR A 107 -11.36 2.89 25.27
CA THR A 107 -10.12 2.35 24.73
C THR A 107 -9.73 3.18 23.50
N LYS A 108 -8.51 2.95 23.00
CA LYS A 108 -8.00 3.58 21.77
C LYS A 108 -7.92 2.61 20.60
N ALA A 109 -8.22 1.33 20.81
CA ALA A 109 -8.05 0.30 19.79
C ALA A 109 -9.40 -0.21 19.30
N PHE A 110 -9.47 -0.57 18.03
CA PHE A 110 -10.61 -1.24 17.43
C PHE A 110 -10.13 -2.44 16.60
N ALA A 111 -10.91 -3.50 16.61
CA ALA A 111 -10.65 -4.68 15.80
C ALA A 111 -11.97 -5.36 15.42
N GLY A 112 -11.99 -6.00 14.26
CA GLY A 112 -13.09 -6.86 13.84
C GLY A 112 -12.87 -7.38 12.43
N THR A 113 -13.85 -8.12 11.94
CA THR A 113 -13.77 -8.79 10.64
C THR A 113 -14.94 -8.38 9.77
N THR A 114 -14.69 -8.22 8.48
CA THR A 114 -15.73 -7.99 7.47
C THR A 114 -15.56 -8.98 6.32
N PRO A 115 -16.64 -9.57 5.77
CA PRO A 115 -16.54 -10.41 4.58
C PRO A 115 -16.19 -9.55 3.36
N ALA A 116 -15.30 -10.05 2.50
CA ALA A 116 -15.03 -9.45 1.20
C ALA A 116 -16.22 -9.74 0.27
N GLN A 117 -16.88 -8.67 -0.18
CA GLN A 117 -18.05 -8.71 -1.04
C GLN A 117 -17.71 -8.97 -2.52
N ALA A 118 -16.42 -8.91 -2.87
CA ALA A 118 -15.90 -9.19 -4.20
C ALA A 118 -14.59 -9.98 -4.11
N PRO A 119 -14.20 -10.69 -5.19
CA PRO A 119 -12.90 -11.34 -5.25
C PRO A 119 -11.79 -10.33 -5.02
N ILE A 120 -10.81 -10.73 -4.20
CA ILE A 120 -9.64 -9.89 -3.92
C ILE A 120 -8.69 -10.02 -5.10
N GLY A 121 -8.37 -8.89 -5.71
CA GLY A 121 -7.47 -8.84 -6.84
C GLY A 121 -6.05 -9.29 -6.44
N PRO A 122 -5.21 -9.62 -7.43
CA PRO A 122 -3.85 -10.09 -7.19
C PRO A 122 -2.96 -9.03 -6.51
N ALA A 123 -3.37 -7.75 -6.55
CA ALA A 123 -2.69 -6.66 -5.85
C ALA A 123 -3.00 -6.60 -4.34
N GLY A 124 -3.93 -7.43 -3.84
CA GLY A 124 -4.36 -7.43 -2.45
C GLY A 124 -5.44 -6.37 -2.15
N ILE A 125 -5.46 -5.90 -0.90
CA ILE A 125 -6.45 -4.95 -0.41
C ILE A 125 -5.78 -3.69 0.13
N GLU A 126 -6.56 -2.63 0.21
CA GLU A 126 -6.24 -1.40 0.90
C GLU A 126 -7.34 -1.09 1.91
N CYS A 127 -6.97 -0.61 3.09
CA CYS A 127 -7.93 -0.13 4.07
C CYS A 127 -7.80 1.36 4.28
N LYS A 128 -8.95 2.01 4.33
CA LYS A 128 -9.04 3.45 4.44
C LYS A 128 -10.08 3.81 5.48
N ILE A 129 -9.70 4.63 6.45
CA ILE A 129 -10.69 5.25 7.33
C ILE A 129 -11.37 6.36 6.55
N VAL A 130 -12.69 6.26 6.39
CA VAL A 130 -13.48 7.23 5.62
C VAL A 130 -14.29 8.18 6.48
N LYS A 131 -14.47 7.84 7.76
CA LYS A 131 -15.19 8.68 8.71
C LYS A 131 -14.74 8.41 10.14
N VAL A 132 -14.65 9.48 10.92
CA VAL A 132 -14.51 9.44 12.38
C VAL A 132 -15.46 10.48 12.97
N ALA A 133 -16.31 10.08 13.90
CA ALA A 133 -17.27 10.96 14.59
C ALA A 133 -17.16 10.84 16.11
#